data_AF-A0A423GNW9-F1
#
_entry.id   AF-A0A423GNW9-F1
#
_cell.length_a   1.000
_cell.length_b   1.000
_cell.length_c   1.000
_cell.angle_alpha   90.00
_cell.angle_beta   90.00
_cell.angle_gamma   90.00
#
_symmetry.space_group_name_H-M   'P 1'
#
loop_
_entity.id
_entity.type
_entity.pdbx_description
1 polymer ?
#
loop_
_entity_poly.entity_id
_entity_poly.type
_entity_poly.pdbx_seq_one_letter_code
_entity_poly.pdbx_strand_id
1 'polypeptide(L)'
;MAKFKLIQNPTFKADVMIPRVGGDPMKVPFEFKYRDRTELAALYTEWGERNKALGLKVEEMGLEEFTAAQIDIQVEQIKAVVVGWDFDEKLTDENIRILVSSIVSTPSAVLAAYSEAFNQSRLGNS
;
A
#
# COMPACT_ATOMS: atom_id res chain seq x y z
N MET A 1 -8.07 0.88 -33.42
CA MET A 1 -8.41 1.82 -32.34
C MET A 1 -8.82 1.02 -31.12
N ALA A 2 -8.12 1.16 -30.00
CA ALA A 2 -8.52 0.52 -28.76
C ALA A 2 -9.88 1.10 -28.31
N LYS A 3 -10.86 0.24 -28.03
CA LYS A 3 -12.14 0.65 -27.46
C LYS A 3 -11.90 0.91 -25.97
N PHE A 4 -12.06 2.16 -25.53
CA PHE A 4 -12.04 2.48 -24.11
C PHE A 4 -13.26 1.86 -23.43
N LYS A 5 -13.03 1.05 -22.39
CA LYS A 5 -14.10 0.56 -21.52
C LYS A 5 -14.30 1.58 -20.40
N LEU A 6 -15.55 2.01 -20.18
CA LEU A 6 -15.92 2.88 -19.07
C LEU A 6 -15.80 2.14 -17.72
N ILE A 7 -16.17 0.86 -17.69
CA ILE A 7 -15.98 -0.03 -16.55
C ILE A 7 -14.51 -0.45 -16.52
N GLN A 8 -13.78 0.05 -15.54
CA GLN A 8 -12.38 -0.34 -15.31
C GLN A 8 -12.32 -1.79 -14.83
N ASN A 9 -11.19 -2.44 -15.09
CA ASN A 9 -10.91 -3.73 -14.46
C ASN A 9 -10.89 -3.53 -12.93
N PRO A 10 -11.34 -4.52 -12.15
CA PRO A 10 -11.35 -4.42 -10.69
C PRO A 10 -9.94 -4.30 -10.10
N THR A 11 -8.91 -4.55 -10.91
CA THR A 11 -7.50 -4.52 -10.52
C THR A 11 -6.64 -3.92 -11.63
N PHE A 12 -5.45 -3.45 -11.26
CA PHE A 12 -4.42 -2.97 -12.17
C PHE A 12 -3.02 -3.33 -11.66
N LYS A 13 -2.03 -3.43 -12.55
CA LYS A 13 -0.66 -3.79 -12.19
C LYS A 13 0.25 -2.57 -12.19
N ALA A 14 1.18 -2.51 -11.26
CA ALA A 14 2.25 -1.52 -11.25
C ALA A 14 3.49 -2.03 -10.53
N ASP A 15 4.65 -1.52 -10.94
CA ASP A 15 5.94 -1.84 -10.36
C ASP A 15 6.15 -1.04 -9.06
N VAL A 16 6.58 -1.72 -8.00
CA VAL A 16 6.97 -1.10 -6.73
C VAL A 16 8.48 -1.23 -6.55
N MET A 17 9.14 -0.13 -6.20
CA MET A 17 10.56 -0.13 -5.85
C MET A 17 10.71 -0.45 -4.36
N ILE A 18 10.96 -1.72 -4.04
CA ILE A 18 11.12 -2.21 -2.68
C ILE A 18 12.57 -1.96 -2.23
N PRO A 19 12.80 -1.12 -1.22
CA PRO A 19 14.14 -0.88 -0.69
C PRO A 19 14.72 -2.17 -0.13
N ARG A 20 16.04 -2.36 -0.24
CA ARG A 20 16.76 -3.48 0.38
C ARG A 20 17.79 -2.97 1.37
N VAL A 21 18.02 -3.72 2.45
CA VAL A 21 19.07 -3.40 3.41
C VAL A 21 20.43 -3.55 2.72
N GLY A 22 21.17 -2.44 2.60
CA GLY A 22 22.53 -2.43 2.07
C GLY A 22 22.67 -2.67 0.57
N GLY A 23 21.60 -2.54 -0.21
CA GLY A 23 21.62 -2.72 -1.67
C GLY A 23 20.62 -1.84 -2.40
N ASP A 24 20.65 -1.91 -3.73
CA ASP A 24 19.73 -1.15 -4.56
C ASP A 24 18.27 -1.62 -4.39
N PRO A 25 17.29 -0.70 -4.50
CA PRO A 25 15.88 -1.07 -4.49
C PRO A 25 15.54 -2.09 -5.59
N MET A 26 14.76 -3.09 -5.23
CA MET A 26 14.26 -4.13 -6.14
C MET A 26 12.93 -3.69 -6.73
N LYS A 27 12.82 -3.80 -8.05
CA LYS A 27 11.54 -3.67 -8.73
C LYS A 27 10.73 -4.96 -8.55
N VAL A 28 9.56 -4.86 -7.93
CA VAL A 28 8.61 -5.96 -7.73
C VAL A 28 7.26 -5.57 -8.32
N PRO A 29 6.70 -6.33 -9.28
CA PRO A 29 5.34 -6.11 -9.76
C PRO A 29 4.29 -6.39 -8.67
N PHE A 30 3.33 -5.47 -8.54
CA PHE A 30 2.16 -5.61 -7.68
C PHE A 30 0.89 -5.54 -8.50
N GLU A 31 -0.14 -6.25 -8.03
CA GLU A 31 -1.50 -6.10 -8.48
C GLU A 31 -2.32 -5.40 -7.40
N PHE A 32 -2.91 -4.27 -7.78
CA PHE A 32 -3.65 -3.39 -6.91
C PHE A 32 -5.14 -3.41 -7.22
N LYS A 33 -5.96 -3.22 -6.18
CA LYS A 33 -7.41 -3.06 -6.29
C LYS A 33 -7.75 -1.68 -6.83
N TYR A 34 -8.52 -1.63 -7.91
CA TYR A 34 -9.10 -0.39 -8.42
C TYR A 34 -10.16 0.16 -7.44
N ARG A 35 -10.17 1.49 -7.31
CA ARG A 35 -11.18 2.26 -6.57
C ARG A 35 -11.51 3.51 -7.36
N ASP A 36 -12.72 4.00 -7.31
CA ASP A 36 -12.99 5.31 -7.87
C ASP A 36 -12.39 6.44 -6.99
N ARG A 37 -12.49 7.68 -7.48
CA ARG A 37 -11.90 8.85 -6.78
C ARG A 37 -12.55 9.11 -5.43
N THR A 38 -13.84 8.82 -5.27
CA THR A 38 -14.57 9.03 -4.03
C THR A 38 -14.25 7.94 -3.02
N GLU A 39 -14.16 6.69 -3.47
CA GLU A 39 -13.73 5.55 -2.65
C GLU A 39 -12.28 5.73 -2.16
N LEU A 40 -11.38 6.23 -3.01
CA LEU A 40 -9.99 6.52 -2.63
C LEU A 40 -9.90 7.64 -1.59
N ALA A 41 -10.67 8.72 -1.77
CA ALA A 41 -10.71 9.82 -0.80
C ALA A 41 -11.25 9.38 0.57
N ALA A 42 -12.29 8.55 0.58
CA ALA A 42 -12.85 7.98 1.80
C ALA A 42 -11.81 7.10 2.51
N LEU A 43 -11.12 6.23 1.76
CA LEU A 43 -10.06 5.37 2.30
C LEU A 43 -8.93 6.17 2.96
N TYR A 44 -8.45 7.23 2.29
CA TYR A 44 -7.40 8.09 2.85
C TYR A 44 -7.87 8.91 4.06
N THR A 45 -9.14 9.29 4.09
CA THR A 45 -9.73 9.96 5.25
C THR A 45 -9.72 9.03 6.46
N GLU A 46 -10.21 7.80 6.31
CA GLU A 46 -10.21 6.79 7.35
C GLU A 46 -8.78 6.49 7.85
N TRP A 47 -7.81 6.35 6.95
CA TRP A 47 -6.41 6.16 7.33
C TRP A 47 -5.83 7.34 8.09
N GLY A 48 -6.16 8.56 7.69
CA GLY A 48 -5.74 9.78 8.40
C GLY A 48 -6.30 9.83 9.82
N GLU A 49 -7.57 9.49 9.99
CA GLU A 49 -8.23 9.42 11.30
C GLU A 49 -7.60 8.37 12.21
N ARG A 50 -7.34 7.15 11.70
CA ARG A 50 -6.67 6.08 12.46
C ARG A 50 -5.25 6.49 12.90
N ASN A 51 -4.47 7.08 12.00
CA ASN A 51 -3.11 7.56 12.32
C ASN A 51 -3.14 8.68 13.36
N LYS A 52 -4.07 9.63 13.23
CA LYS A 52 -4.27 10.69 14.22
C LYS A 52 -4.66 10.13 15.58
N ALA A 53 -5.59 9.18 15.62
CA ALA A 53 -6.04 8.53 16.86
C ALA A 53 -4.89 7.80 17.55
N LEU A 54 -4.01 7.13 16.81
CA LEU A 54 -2.81 6.51 17.36
C LEU A 54 -1.80 7.56 17.86
N GLY A 55 -1.57 8.62 17.08
CA GLY A 55 -0.65 9.70 17.46
C GLY A 55 -1.02 10.41 18.76
N LEU A 56 -2.31 10.49 19.10
CA LEU A 56 -2.77 11.04 20.39
C LEU A 56 -2.41 10.15 21.59
N LYS A 57 -2.10 8.88 21.37
CA LYS A 57 -1.76 7.90 22.42
C LYS A 57 -0.25 7.72 22.62
N VAL A 58 0.58 8.50 21.92
CA VAL A 58 2.05 8.33 21.93
C VAL A 58 2.67 8.50 23.32
N GLU A 59 2.09 9.36 24.16
CA GLU A 59 2.58 9.60 25.53
C GLU A 59 2.06 8.55 26.53
N GLU A 60 1.00 7.82 26.18
CA GLU A 60 0.34 6.82 27.04
C GLU A 60 0.82 5.40 26.76
N MET A 61 1.33 5.15 25.55
CA MET A 61 1.80 3.84 25.09
C MET A 61 3.31 3.70 25.24
N GLY A 62 3.78 2.49 25.53
CA GLY A 62 5.21 2.17 25.41
C GLY A 62 5.67 2.25 23.95
N LEU A 63 6.96 2.54 23.71
CA LEU A 63 7.52 2.64 22.34
C LEU A 63 7.30 1.36 21.52
N GLU A 64 7.45 0.19 22.14
CA GLU A 64 7.22 -1.11 21.50
C GLU A 64 5.74 -1.30 21.12
N GLU A 65 4.82 -0.96 22.02
CA GLU A 65 3.37 -1.07 21.80
C GLU A 65 2.91 -0.11 20.70
N PHE A 66 3.41 1.13 20.73
CA PHE A 66 3.13 2.13 19.72
C PHE A 66 3.64 1.68 18.34
N THR A 67 4.85 1.12 18.28
CA THR A 67 5.42 0.60 17.03
C THR A 67 4.60 -0.58 16.50
N ALA A 68 4.18 -1.52 17.36
CA ALA A 68 3.32 -2.63 16.96
C ALA A 68 1.96 -2.14 16.40
N ALA A 69 1.35 -1.15 17.04
CA ALA A 69 0.11 -0.54 16.56
C ALA A 69 0.29 0.19 15.21
N GLN A 70 1.44 0.84 14.99
CA GLN A 70 1.76 1.43 13.69
C GLN A 70 1.89 0.36 12.59
N ILE A 71 2.57 -0.75 12.88
CA ILE A 71 2.70 -1.89 11.98
C ILE A 71 1.31 -2.45 11.63
N ASP A 72 0.42 -2.61 12.62
CA ASP A 72 -0.93 -3.12 12.37
C ASP A 72 -1.74 -2.20 11.45
N ILE A 73 -1.66 -0.88 11.64
CA ILE A 73 -2.28 0.08 10.71
C ILE A 73 -1.71 -0.08 9.31
N GLN A 74 -0.39 -0.17 9.16
CA GLN A 74 0.26 -0.30 7.85
C GLN A 74 -0.10 -1.61 7.16
N VAL A 75 -0.16 -2.73 7.88
CA VAL A 75 -0.61 -4.03 7.34
C VAL A 75 -2.02 -3.90 6.75
N GLU A 76 -2.94 -3.28 7.48
CA GLU A 76 -4.31 -3.07 7.00
C GLU A 76 -4.36 -2.13 5.77
N GLN A 77 -3.50 -1.12 5.71
CA GLN A 77 -3.39 -0.26 4.53
C GLN A 77 -2.93 -1.03 3.29
N ILE A 78 -1.91 -1.88 3.42
CA ILE A 78 -1.41 -2.73 2.33
C ILE A 78 -2.49 -3.72 1.89
N LYS A 79 -3.14 -4.41 2.83
CA LYS A 79 -4.25 -5.35 2.53
C LYS A 79 -5.41 -4.68 1.80
N ALA A 80 -5.69 -3.42 2.10
CA ALA A 80 -6.76 -2.70 1.44
C ALA A 80 -6.46 -2.46 -0.05
N VAL A 81 -5.20 -2.25 -0.43
CA VAL A 81 -4.85 -1.87 -1.81
C VAL A 81 -4.24 -2.99 -2.64
N VAL A 82 -3.56 -3.96 -2.03
CA VAL A 82 -2.88 -5.06 -2.73
C VAL A 82 -3.77 -6.30 -2.81
N VAL A 83 -3.88 -6.88 -4.01
CA VAL A 83 -4.60 -8.15 -4.25
C VAL A 83 -3.68 -9.24 -4.80
N GLY A 84 -2.47 -8.89 -5.21
CA GLY A 84 -1.42 -9.81 -5.64
C GLY A 84 -0.06 -9.12 -5.66
N TRP A 85 0.99 -9.92 -5.59
CA TRP A 85 2.37 -9.47 -5.73
C TRP A 85 3.21 -10.55 -6.42
N ASP A 86 4.40 -10.19 -6.86
CA ASP A 86 5.34 -11.09 -7.53
C ASP A 86 6.51 -11.49 -6.61
N PHE A 87 6.22 -11.65 -5.31
CA PHE A 87 7.11 -12.34 -4.38
C PHE A 87 6.91 -13.85 -4.46
N ASP A 88 7.95 -14.62 -4.11
CA ASP A 88 7.86 -16.08 -4.01
C ASP A 88 6.88 -16.51 -2.90
N GLU A 89 6.77 -15.69 -1.85
CA GLU A 89 5.81 -15.88 -0.76
C GLU A 89 4.38 -15.54 -1.18
N LYS A 90 3.40 -16.27 -0.63
CA LYS A 90 1.98 -15.98 -0.87
C LYS A 90 1.56 -14.66 -0.19
N LEU A 91 0.62 -13.94 -0.79
CA LEU A 91 -0.01 -12.78 -0.17
C LEU A 91 -0.91 -13.24 0.99
N THR A 92 -0.37 -13.23 2.21
CA THR A 92 -1.05 -13.57 3.46
C THR A 92 -0.82 -12.46 4.48
N ASP A 93 -1.70 -12.37 5.48
CA ASP A 93 -1.55 -11.39 6.57
C ASP A 93 -0.18 -11.48 7.27
N GLU A 94 0.33 -12.71 7.44
CA GLU A 94 1.65 -12.97 8.01
C GLU A 94 2.78 -12.41 7.12
N ASN A 95 2.76 -12.70 5.82
CA ASN A 95 3.81 -12.23 4.91
C ASN A 95 3.74 -10.72 4.68
N ILE A 96 2.54 -10.12 4.70
CA ILE A 96 2.39 -8.67 4.67
C ILE A 96 2.98 -8.05 5.93
N ARG A 97 2.74 -8.65 7.10
CA ARG A 97 3.35 -8.18 8.36
C ARG A 97 4.87 -8.24 8.30
N ILE A 98 5.45 -9.32 7.78
CA ILE A 98 6.90 -9.45 7.57
C ILE A 98 7.42 -8.33 6.64
N LEU A 99 6.73 -8.07 5.53
CA LEU A 99 7.10 -7.02 4.59
C LEU A 99 7.09 -5.63 5.26
N VAL A 100 6.06 -5.35 6.04
CA VAL A 100 5.87 -4.08 6.75
C VAL A 100 6.89 -3.89 7.87
N SER A 101 7.17 -4.95 8.65
CA SER A 101 8.08 -4.87 9.81
C SER A 101 9.56 -4.89 9.44
N SER A 102 9.91 -5.51 8.31
CA SER A 102 11.32 -5.70 7.92
C SER A 102 12.00 -4.41 7.50
N ILE A 103 11.28 -3.52 6.81
CA ILE A 103 11.84 -2.28 6.26
C ILE A 103 10.81 -1.15 6.38
N VAL A 104 11.09 -0.18 7.25
CA VAL A 104 10.19 0.92 7.61
C VAL A 104 9.70 1.73 6.40
N SER A 105 10.50 1.82 5.33
CA SER A 105 10.14 2.55 4.10
C SER A 105 9.35 1.72 3.08
N THR A 106 9.18 0.41 3.27
CA THR A 106 8.46 -0.44 2.31
C THR A 106 6.96 -0.12 2.25
N PRO A 107 6.23 0.06 3.36
CA PRO A 107 4.81 0.40 3.31
C PRO A 107 4.55 1.69 2.53
N SER A 108 5.37 2.73 2.75
CA SER A 108 5.23 3.99 2.04
C SER A 108 5.56 3.86 0.55
N ALA A 109 6.54 3.04 0.16
CA ALA A 109 6.85 2.76 -1.24
C ALA A 109 5.68 2.08 -1.97
N VAL A 110 5.03 1.10 -1.34
CA VAL A 110 3.86 0.41 -1.92
C VAL A 110 2.68 1.37 -2.08
N LEU A 111 2.36 2.16 -1.05
CA LEU A 111 1.26 3.13 -1.12
C LEU A 111 1.51 4.26 -2.12
N ALA A 112 2.77 4.70 -2.25
CA ALA A 112 3.17 5.68 -3.25
C ALA A 112 2.99 5.13 -4.67
N ALA A 113 3.47 3.92 -4.92
CA ALA A 113 3.30 3.25 -6.22
C ALA A 113 1.82 3.04 -6.57
N TYR A 114 0.98 2.66 -5.60
CA TYR A 114 -0.47 2.57 -5.79
C TYR A 114 -1.08 3.92 -6.21
N SER A 115 -0.77 4.99 -5.47
CA SER A 115 -1.25 6.34 -5.75
C SER A 115 -0.77 6.86 -7.11
N GLU A 116 0.49 6.63 -7.46
CA GLU A 116 1.06 7.02 -8.74
C GLU A 116 0.42 6.23 -9.89
N ALA A 117 0.32 4.92 -9.79
CA ALA A 117 -0.29 4.08 -10.81
C ALA A 117 -1.78 4.39 -11.01
N PHE A 118 -2.50 4.73 -9.94
CA PHE A 118 -3.88 5.22 -10.03
C PHE A 118 -3.94 6.58 -10.78
N ASN A 119 -3.02 7.48 -10.49
CA ASN A 119 -2.92 8.79 -11.15
C ASN A 119 -2.41 8.71 -12.60
N GLN A 120 -1.57 7.73 -12.95
CA GLN A 120 -1.06 7.46 -14.30
C GLN A 120 -2.08 6.69 -15.15
N SER A 121 -2.89 5.82 -14.54
CA SER A 121 -4.06 5.20 -15.20
C SER A 121 -5.07 6.25 -15.69
N ARG A 122 -5.05 7.46 -15.11
CA ARG A 122 -5.80 8.63 -15.59
C ARG A 122 -5.25 9.21 -16.90
N LEU A 123 -3.99 8.97 -17.24
CA LEU A 123 -3.31 9.55 -18.41
C LEU A 123 -3.25 8.62 -19.62
N GLY A 124 -3.65 7.36 -19.50
CA GLY A 124 -3.86 6.48 -20.65
C GLY A 124 -2.65 6.35 -21.59
N ASN A 125 -1.43 6.32 -21.04
CA ASN A 125 -0.23 6.00 -21.80
C ASN A 125 0.35 4.68 -21.28
N SER A 126 0.00 3.59 -21.97
CA SER A 126 0.80 2.37 -22.08
C SER A 126 1.13 2.17 -23.56
#